data_AF-A0A7S0YZ37-F1
#
_entry.id   AF-A0A7S0YZ37-F1
#
_cell.length_a   1.000
_cell.length_b   1.000
_cell.length_c   1.000
_cell.angle_alpha   90.00
_cell.angle_beta   90.00
_cell.angle_gamma   90.00
#
_symmetry.space_group_name_H-M   'P 1'
#
loop_
_entity.id
_entity.type
_entity.pdbx_description
1 polymer ?
#
loop_
_entity_poly.entity_id
_entity_poly.type
_entity_poly.pdbx_seq_one_letter_code
_entity_poly.pdbx_strand_id
1 'polypeptide(L)'
;RLWAILIQLCEDDDEKLTVFKKAYQAVPKSGEVWCEGARMCMDPRSLLFDLGTARKNLGFAIRFTPQYGDSFVELLRLELLEKGAEGADFESVERMCVSSEPNYGHLWFTCKRNRLEGTRQVLRNAQQVVLLELHCRRALYQQALVASMQRQAETAARAAE
;
A
#
# COMPACT_ATOMS: atom_id res chain seq x y z
N ARG A 1 14.16 6.02 4.92
CA ARG A 1 14.33 6.13 3.45
C ARG A 1 15.27 5.08 2.86
N LEU A 2 16.56 4.98 3.23
CA LEU A 2 17.49 4.00 2.62
C LEU A 2 17.00 2.55 2.70
N TRP A 3 16.44 2.13 3.84
CA TRP A 3 15.83 0.81 4.00
C TRP A 3 14.69 0.54 3.01
N ALA A 4 13.80 1.53 2.80
CA ALA A 4 12.69 1.41 1.85
C ALA A 4 13.21 1.25 0.41
N ILE A 5 14.25 2.01 0.04
CA ILE A 5 14.90 1.88 -1.27
C ILE A 5 15.55 0.50 -1.41
N LEU A 6 16.22 0.00 -0.37
CA LEU A 6 16.83 -1.32 -0.40
C LEU A 6 15.78 -2.42 -0.63
N ILE A 7 14.62 -2.34 0.04
CA ILE A 7 13.50 -3.28 -0.19
C ILE A 7 13.06 -3.25 -1.67
N GLN A 8 12.97 -2.07 -2.28
CA GLN A 8 12.57 -1.94 -3.70
C GLN A 8 13.60 -2.52 -4.68
N LEU A 9 14.88 -2.52 -4.31
CA LEU A 9 15.97 -3.02 -5.14
C LEU A 9 16.15 -4.54 -5.07
N CYS A 10 15.61 -5.20 -4.05
CA CYS A 10 15.62 -6.65 -3.96
C CYS A 10 14.84 -7.29 -5.13
N GLU A 11 15.37 -8.37 -5.69
CA GLU A 11 14.84 -8.95 -6.93
C GLU A 11 13.67 -9.90 -6.65
N ASP A 12 13.77 -10.70 -5.60
CA ASP A 12 12.79 -11.72 -5.23
C ASP A 12 12.09 -11.45 -3.88
N ASP A 13 11.04 -12.21 -3.62
CA ASP A 13 10.19 -12.05 -2.44
C ASP A 13 10.89 -12.44 -1.13
N ASP A 14 11.77 -13.44 -1.14
CA ASP A 14 12.46 -13.92 0.05
C ASP A 14 13.50 -12.89 0.52
N GLU A 15 14.24 -12.31 -0.42
CA GLU A 15 15.16 -11.23 -0.15
C GLU A 15 14.43 -9.98 0.37
N LYS A 16 13.35 -9.57 -0.32
CA LYS A 16 12.51 -8.44 0.12
C LYS A 16 12.00 -8.64 1.54
N LEU A 17 11.47 -9.82 1.85
CA LEU A 17 10.94 -10.14 3.18
C LEU A 17 12.04 -10.12 4.25
N THR A 18 13.22 -10.61 3.91
CA THR A 18 14.39 -10.61 4.80
C THR A 18 14.85 -9.19 5.12
N VAL A 19 14.98 -8.35 4.10
CA VAL A 19 15.36 -6.94 4.24
C VAL A 19 14.28 -6.16 4.98
N PHE A 20 13.01 -6.35 4.64
CA PHE A 20 11.89 -5.73 5.34
C PHE A 20 11.88 -6.06 6.84
N LYS A 21 12.13 -7.33 7.20
CA LYS A 21 12.23 -7.76 8.61
C LYS A 21 13.33 -7.03 9.38
N LYS A 22 14.53 -6.96 8.81
CA LYS A 22 15.64 -6.20 9.40
C LYS A 22 15.31 -4.71 9.49
N ALA A 23 14.68 -4.16 8.45
CA ALA A 23 14.31 -2.75 8.38
C ALA A 23 13.31 -2.36 9.47
N TYR A 24 12.18 -3.07 9.62
CA TYR A 24 11.20 -2.68 10.64
C TYR A 24 11.71 -2.91 12.07
N GLN A 25 12.63 -3.86 12.28
CA GLN A 25 13.29 -4.03 13.58
C GLN A 25 14.23 -2.86 13.89
N ALA A 26 14.97 -2.38 12.90
CA ALA A 26 15.90 -1.25 13.06
C ALA A 26 15.18 0.11 13.15
N VAL A 27 14.11 0.31 12.38
CA VAL A 27 13.36 1.56 12.29
C VAL A 27 11.84 1.33 12.39
N PRO A 28 11.32 0.84 13.53
CA PRO A 28 9.93 0.40 13.68
C PRO A 28 8.87 1.50 13.53
N LYS A 29 9.28 2.77 13.52
CA LYS A 29 8.40 3.93 13.35
C LYS A 29 8.51 4.58 11.96
N SER A 30 9.24 3.99 11.02
CA SER A 30 9.38 4.54 9.66
C SER A 30 8.17 4.18 8.82
N GLY A 31 7.35 5.17 8.47
CA GLY A 31 6.24 4.97 7.55
C GLY A 31 6.67 4.55 6.16
N GLU A 32 7.86 4.95 5.69
CA GLU A 32 8.38 4.48 4.40
C GLU A 32 8.60 2.97 4.40
N VAL A 33 9.19 2.41 5.45
CA VAL A 33 9.44 0.97 5.56
C VAL A 33 8.11 0.19 5.62
N TRP A 34 7.18 0.63 6.46
CA TRP A 34 5.87 -0.01 6.55
C TRP A 34 5.07 0.09 5.25
N CYS A 35 5.16 1.23 4.54
CA CYS A 35 4.52 1.40 3.24
C CYS A 35 5.12 0.47 2.17
N GLU A 36 6.44 0.22 2.16
CA GLU A 36 7.01 -0.82 1.29
C GLU A 36 6.51 -2.22 1.64
N GLY A 37 6.40 -2.53 2.94
CA GLY A 37 5.79 -3.80 3.37
C GLY A 37 4.36 -3.95 2.85
N ALA A 38 3.59 -2.87 2.76
CA ALA A 38 2.26 -2.89 2.14
C ALA A 38 2.34 -3.08 0.62
N ARG A 39 3.25 -2.40 -0.07
CA ARG A 39 3.47 -2.54 -1.53
C ARG A 39 3.84 -3.97 -1.91
N MET A 40 4.72 -4.61 -1.13
CA MET A 40 5.05 -6.03 -1.30
C MET A 40 3.80 -6.91 -1.28
N CYS A 41 2.95 -6.71 -0.27
CA CYS A 41 1.69 -7.45 -0.12
C CYS A 41 0.59 -7.04 -1.11
N MET A 42 0.81 -6.02 -1.94
CA MET A 42 -0.10 -5.57 -2.99
C MET A 42 0.48 -5.75 -4.41
N ASP A 43 1.70 -6.30 -4.57
CA ASP A 43 2.23 -6.64 -5.90
C ASP A 43 1.55 -7.92 -6.38
N PRO A 44 0.73 -7.87 -7.44
CA PRO A 44 -0.05 -9.04 -7.88
C PRO A 44 0.81 -10.16 -8.48
N ARG A 45 2.13 -9.94 -8.62
CA ARG A 45 3.09 -10.97 -9.05
C ARG A 45 3.81 -11.62 -7.88
N SER A 46 3.70 -11.05 -6.68
CA SER A 46 4.36 -11.54 -5.48
C SER A 46 3.59 -12.71 -4.87
N LEU A 47 4.30 -13.70 -4.37
CA LEU A 47 3.75 -14.77 -3.54
C LEU A 47 3.32 -14.24 -2.16
N LEU A 48 3.84 -13.06 -1.76
CA LEU A 48 3.48 -12.36 -0.53
C LEU A 48 2.18 -11.55 -0.65
N PHE A 49 1.50 -11.60 -1.81
CA PHE A 49 0.24 -10.88 -2.03
C PHE A 49 -0.81 -11.29 -0.99
N ASP A 50 -1.20 -10.34 -0.15
CA ASP A 50 -2.17 -10.46 0.95
C ASP A 50 -2.65 -9.06 1.37
N LEU A 51 -3.88 -8.71 0.98
CA LEU A 51 -4.46 -7.40 1.28
C LEU A 51 -4.67 -7.16 2.78
N GLY A 52 -4.91 -8.21 3.57
CA GLY A 52 -5.08 -8.09 5.01
C GLY A 52 -3.77 -7.70 5.70
N THR A 53 -2.65 -8.26 5.25
CA THR A 53 -1.32 -7.87 5.72
C THR A 53 -0.94 -6.48 5.21
N ALA A 54 -1.28 -6.13 3.97
CA ALA A 54 -1.10 -4.78 3.44
C ALA A 54 -1.82 -3.72 4.28
N ARG A 55 -3.07 -3.99 4.70
CA ARG A 55 -3.86 -3.10 5.58
C ARG A 55 -3.18 -2.83 6.91
N LYS A 56 -2.65 -3.88 7.56
CA LYS A 56 -1.91 -3.75 8.82
C LYS A 56 -0.67 -2.88 8.64
N ASN A 57 0.09 -3.13 7.58
CA ASN A 57 1.29 -2.37 7.25
C ASN A 57 0.98 -0.88 6.99
N LEU A 58 -0.05 -0.56 6.21
CA LEU A 58 -0.47 0.84 6.00
C LEU A 58 -0.98 1.50 7.29
N GLY A 59 -1.66 0.74 8.15
CA GLY A 59 -2.05 1.21 9.49
C GLY A 59 -0.86 1.64 10.33
N PHE A 60 0.22 0.84 10.34
CA PHE A 60 1.47 1.24 11.00
C PHE A 60 2.13 2.44 10.33
N ALA A 61 2.16 2.48 8.98
CA ALA A 61 2.76 3.57 8.24
C ALA A 61 2.12 4.93 8.58
N ILE A 62 0.78 4.99 8.52
CA ILE A 62 0.01 6.20 8.82
C ILE A 62 0.09 6.55 10.30
N ARG A 63 0.03 5.56 11.21
CA ARG A 63 0.10 5.80 12.65
C ARG A 63 1.44 6.40 13.07
N PHE A 64 2.54 5.90 12.53
CA PHE A 64 3.88 6.32 12.95
C PHE A 64 4.42 7.49 12.14
N THR A 65 3.95 7.69 10.91
CA THR A 65 4.44 8.77 10.02
C THR A 65 3.29 9.32 9.15
N PRO A 66 2.29 9.97 9.75
CA PRO A 66 1.13 10.50 9.03
C PRO A 66 1.49 11.52 7.93
N GLN A 67 2.63 12.19 8.06
CA GLN A 67 3.10 13.16 7.08
C GLN A 67 3.63 12.53 5.76
N TYR A 68 3.81 11.20 5.72
CA TYR A 68 4.27 10.46 4.54
C TYR A 68 3.07 10.10 3.63
N GLY A 69 2.89 10.91 2.58
CA GLY A 69 1.71 10.89 1.71
C GLY A 69 1.55 9.63 0.87
N ASP A 70 2.63 8.92 0.55
CA ASP A 70 2.57 7.67 -0.22
C ASP A 70 1.70 6.62 0.51
N SER A 71 1.68 6.62 1.84
CA SER A 71 0.82 5.72 2.62
C SER A 71 -0.66 5.90 2.29
N PHE A 72 -1.10 7.14 2.01
CA PHE A 72 -2.48 7.42 1.61
C PHE A 72 -2.76 7.07 0.15
N VAL A 73 -1.78 7.26 -0.73
CA VAL A 73 -1.90 6.79 -2.14
C VAL A 73 -2.06 5.28 -2.17
N GLU A 74 -1.26 4.55 -1.39
CA GLU A 74 -1.36 3.11 -1.28
C GLU A 74 -2.62 2.66 -0.53
N LEU A 75 -3.14 3.44 0.42
CA LEU A 75 -4.42 3.16 1.07
C LEU A 75 -5.60 3.29 0.10
N LEU A 76 -5.58 4.28 -0.81
CA LEU A 76 -6.55 4.34 -1.90
C LEU A 76 -6.50 3.10 -2.79
N ARG A 77 -5.29 2.64 -3.14
CA ARG A 77 -5.10 1.40 -3.91
C ARG A 77 -5.69 0.21 -3.18
N LEU A 78 -5.41 0.08 -1.88
CA LEU A 78 -5.94 -1.01 -1.06
C LEU A 78 -7.47 -0.99 -0.99
N GLU A 79 -8.09 0.17 -0.72
CA GLU A 79 -9.56 0.30 -0.67
C GLU A 79 -10.20 -0.12 -2.01
N LEU A 80 -9.61 0.29 -3.13
CA LEU A 80 -10.05 -0.09 -4.46
C LEU A 80 -9.88 -1.59 -4.74
N LEU A 81 -8.79 -2.20 -4.29
CA LEU A 81 -8.53 -3.62 -4.47
C LEU A 81 -9.47 -4.50 -3.63
N GLU A 82 -9.77 -4.09 -2.39
CA GLU A 82 -10.64 -4.85 -1.49
C GLU A 82 -12.12 -4.70 -1.83
N LYS A 83 -12.56 -3.48 -2.16
CA LYS A 83 -14.00 -3.14 -2.22
C LYS A 83 -14.47 -2.69 -3.60
N GLY A 84 -13.56 -2.52 -4.55
CA GLY A 84 -13.87 -1.96 -5.87
C GLY A 84 -14.19 -0.46 -5.83
N ALA A 85 -14.42 0.12 -7.01
CA ALA A 85 -14.66 1.56 -7.14
C ALA A 85 -15.96 2.04 -6.48
N GLU A 86 -16.99 1.18 -6.44
CA GLU A 86 -18.30 1.51 -5.85
C GLU A 86 -18.34 1.29 -4.33
N GLY A 87 -17.50 0.38 -3.80
CA GLY A 87 -17.48 0.05 -2.37
C GLY A 87 -16.34 0.71 -1.57
N ALA A 88 -15.37 1.32 -2.23
CA ALA A 88 -14.23 1.97 -1.56
C ALA A 88 -14.67 3.17 -0.70
N ASP A 89 -14.17 3.24 0.53
CA ASP A 89 -14.48 4.32 1.46
C ASP A 89 -13.52 5.51 1.28
N PHE A 90 -13.70 6.25 0.18
CA PHE A 90 -12.86 7.41 -0.11
C PHE A 90 -13.02 8.55 0.90
N GLU A 91 -14.18 8.68 1.53
CA GLU A 91 -14.45 9.75 2.47
C GLU A 91 -13.62 9.60 3.75
N SER A 92 -13.56 8.38 4.31
CA SER A 92 -12.73 8.09 5.47
C SER A 92 -11.25 8.30 5.17
N VAL A 93 -10.78 7.85 4.00
CA VAL A 93 -9.40 8.07 3.55
C VAL A 93 -9.09 9.56 3.40
N GLU A 94 -9.99 10.35 2.78
CA GLU A 94 -9.83 11.79 2.65
C GLU A 94 -9.76 12.48 4.01
N ARG A 95 -10.66 12.13 4.93
CA ARG A 95 -10.70 12.70 6.28
C ARG A 95 -9.38 12.47 7.02
N MET A 96 -8.87 11.24 7.01
CA MET A 96 -7.58 10.89 7.62
C MET A 96 -6.41 11.60 6.93
N CYS A 97 -6.42 11.67 5.61
CA CYS A 97 -5.35 12.31 4.84
C CYS A 97 -5.29 13.81 5.11
N VAL A 98 -6.44 14.49 5.09
CA VAL A 98 -6.55 15.92 5.39
C VAL A 98 -6.09 16.22 6.81
N SER A 99 -6.49 15.43 7.80
CA SER A 99 -6.04 15.65 9.18
C SER A 99 -4.55 15.36 9.40
N SER A 100 -3.95 14.55 8.53
CA SER A 100 -2.52 14.18 8.60
C SER A 100 -1.60 15.16 7.90
N GLU A 101 -2.14 16.03 7.03
CA GLU A 101 -1.42 17.03 6.25
C GLU A 101 -0.09 16.52 5.62
N PRO A 102 -0.13 15.43 4.82
CA PRO A 102 1.07 14.86 4.23
C PRO A 102 1.80 15.84 3.33
N ASN A 103 3.12 15.86 3.48
CA ASN A 103 3.99 16.85 2.86
C ASN A 103 5.21 16.25 2.16
N TYR A 104 5.40 14.92 2.20
CA TYR A 104 6.40 14.25 1.40
C TYR A 104 6.00 12.84 0.97
N GLY A 105 6.65 12.35 -0.08
CA GLY A 105 6.46 11.02 -0.64
C GLY A 105 6.67 11.05 -2.14
N HIS A 106 7.20 9.97 -2.72
CA HIS A 106 7.48 9.97 -4.16
C HIS A 106 6.19 9.97 -4.96
N LEU A 107 5.26 9.05 -4.66
CA LEU A 107 3.94 9.03 -5.29
C LEU A 107 3.13 10.28 -4.95
N TRP A 108 3.22 10.75 -3.71
CA TRP A 108 2.57 11.99 -3.27
C TRP A 108 3.00 13.18 -4.13
N PHE A 109 4.30 13.35 -4.34
CA PHE A 109 4.82 14.44 -5.18
C PHE A 109 4.50 14.25 -6.66
N THR A 110 4.48 13.02 -7.17
CA THR A 110 4.02 12.75 -8.55
C THR A 110 2.55 13.13 -8.75
N CYS A 111 1.71 12.97 -7.72
CA CYS A 111 0.30 13.38 -7.76
C CYS A 111 0.10 14.88 -7.52
N LYS A 112 1.11 15.60 -7.01
CA LYS A 112 1.08 17.04 -6.77
C LYS A 112 1.57 17.79 -8.00
N ARG A 113 0.64 18.24 -8.84
CA ARG A 113 0.91 18.89 -10.14
C ARG A 113 1.48 20.29 -10.01
N ASN A 114 1.17 20.99 -8.92
CA ASN A 114 1.77 22.29 -8.61
C ASN A 114 1.90 22.53 -7.10
N ARG A 115 2.71 23.52 -6.71
CA ARG A 115 3.04 23.79 -5.30
C ARG A 115 1.83 24.22 -4.45
N LEU A 116 0.82 24.83 -5.07
CA LEU A 116 -0.35 25.40 -4.40
C LEU A 116 -1.46 24.37 -4.16
N GLU A 117 -1.37 23.17 -4.75
CA GLU A 117 -2.35 22.12 -4.48
C GLU A 117 -2.32 21.70 -3.01
N GLY A 118 -3.48 21.80 -2.37
CA GLY A 118 -3.74 21.29 -1.04
C GLY A 118 -3.98 19.78 -1.02
N THR A 119 -3.96 19.20 0.19
CA THR A 119 -4.05 17.75 0.43
C THR A 119 -5.21 17.07 -0.28
N ARG A 120 -6.43 17.64 -0.24
CA ARG A 120 -7.61 17.06 -0.92
C ARG A 120 -7.42 16.94 -2.42
N GLN A 121 -6.83 17.96 -3.05
CA GLN A 121 -6.63 17.96 -4.50
C GLN A 121 -5.57 16.92 -4.89
N VAL A 122 -4.47 16.82 -4.14
CA VAL A 122 -3.43 15.80 -4.37
C VAL A 122 -4.00 14.39 -4.20
N LEU A 123 -4.85 14.17 -3.18
CA LEU A 123 -5.49 12.88 -2.97
C LEU A 123 -6.47 12.51 -4.10
N ARG A 124 -7.25 13.46 -4.62
CA ARG A 124 -8.10 13.26 -5.80
C ARG A 124 -7.29 12.92 -7.05
N ASN A 125 -6.16 13.61 -7.25
CA ASN A 125 -5.24 13.29 -8.35
C ASN A 125 -4.70 11.85 -8.20
N ALA A 126 -4.31 11.45 -6.98
CA ALA A 126 -3.86 10.11 -6.69
C ALA A 126 -4.94 9.05 -6.95
N GLN A 127 -6.19 9.31 -6.54
CA GLN A 127 -7.32 8.42 -6.80
C GLN A 127 -7.50 8.16 -8.30
N GLN A 128 -7.43 9.20 -9.14
CA GLN A 128 -7.53 9.06 -10.60
C GLN A 128 -6.40 8.21 -11.18
N VAL A 129 -5.16 8.45 -10.74
CA VAL A 129 -3.97 7.70 -11.18
C VAL A 129 -4.09 6.23 -10.79
N VAL A 130 -4.43 5.94 -9.54
CA VAL A 130 -4.57 4.58 -9.01
C VAL A 130 -5.72 3.84 -9.70
N LEU A 131 -6.87 4.48 -9.89
CA LEU A 131 -8.01 3.90 -10.62
C LEU A 131 -7.61 3.47 -12.03
N LEU A 132 -6.92 4.35 -12.77
CA LEU A 132 -6.47 4.05 -14.12
C LEU A 132 -5.47 2.89 -14.13
N GLU A 133 -4.50 2.90 -13.22
CA GLU A 133 -3.48 1.86 -13.12
C GLU A 133 -4.10 0.48 -12.81
N LEU A 134 -5.01 0.42 -11.84
CA LEU A 134 -5.73 -0.80 -11.49
C LEU A 134 -6.62 -1.28 -12.63
N HIS A 135 -7.26 -0.36 -13.36
CA HIS A 135 -8.05 -0.71 -14.55
C HIS A 135 -7.19 -1.36 -15.62
N CYS A 136 -6.04 -0.76 -15.96
CA CYS A 136 -5.11 -1.31 -16.96
C CYS A 136 -4.54 -2.67 -16.57
N ARG A 137 -4.45 -2.99 -15.26
CA ARG A 137 -3.90 -4.25 -14.75
C ARG A 137 -4.96 -5.16 -14.13
N ARG A 138 -6.24 -4.93 -14.45
CA ARG A 138 -7.37 -5.62 -13.82
C ARG A 138 -7.23 -7.13 -13.83
N ALA A 139 -6.88 -7.71 -14.98
CA ALA A 139 -6.77 -9.17 -15.12
C ALA A 139 -5.69 -9.76 -14.19
N LEU A 140 -4.55 -9.09 -14.08
CA LEU A 140 -3.44 -9.53 -13.22
C LEU A 140 -3.83 -9.50 -11.74
N TYR A 141 -4.49 -8.42 -11.29
CA TYR A 141 -4.97 -8.32 -9.92
C TYR A 141 -6.10 -9.30 -9.61
N GLN A 142 -7.02 -9.56 -10.55
CA GLN A 142 -8.07 -10.57 -10.38
C GLN A 142 -7.49 -11.96 -10.15
N GLN A 143 -6.45 -12.34 -10.90
CA GLN A 143 -5.75 -13.62 -10.71
C GLN A 143 -5.07 -13.68 -9.34
N ALA A 144 -4.36 -12.61 -8.94
CA ALA A 144 -3.68 -12.55 -7.65
C ALA A 144 -4.65 -12.66 -6.46
N LEU A 145 -5.80 -12.00 -6.54
CA LEU A 145 -6.86 -12.06 -5.53
C LEU A 145 -7.39 -13.50 -5.36
N VAL A 146 -7.75 -14.16 -6.46
CA VAL A 146 -8.24 -15.54 -6.44
C VAL A 146 -7.19 -16.49 -5.86
N ALA A 147 -5.94 -16.38 -6.32
CA ALA A 147 -4.84 -17.21 -5.83
C ALA A 147 -4.59 -16.98 -4.33
N SER A 148 -4.66 -15.74 -3.85
CA SER A 148 -4.52 -15.42 -2.43
C SER A 148 -5.62 -16.03 -1.58
N MET A 149 -6.88 -15.95 -2.03
CA MET A 149 -8.02 -16.55 -1.33
C MET A 149 -7.87 -18.07 -1.20
N GLN A 150 -7.40 -18.74 -2.26
CA GLN A 150 -7.14 -20.18 -2.24
C GLN A 150 -6.05 -20.54 -1.22
N ARG A 151 -4.90 -19.84 -1.24
CA ARG A 151 -3.82 -20.05 -0.27
C ARG A 151 -4.28 -19.85 1.17
N GLN A 152 -5.10 -18.83 1.43
CA GLN A 152 -5.63 -18.54 2.77
C GLN A 152 -6.60 -19.64 3.24
N ALA A 153 -7.48 -20.12 2.35
CA ALA A 153 -8.40 -21.22 2.65
C ALA A 153 -7.66 -22.53 2.97
N GLU A 154 -6.63 -22.87 2.19
CA GLU A 154 -5.78 -24.05 2.45
C GLU A 154 -5.04 -23.94 3.78
N THR A 155 -4.49 -22.76 4.09
CA THR A 155 -3.79 -22.53 5.36
C THR A 155 -4.74 -22.64 6.55
N ALA A 156 -5.96 -22.12 6.42
CA ALA A 156 -6.99 -22.22 7.45
C ALA A 156 -7.45 -23.67 7.68
N ALA A 157 -7.63 -24.45 6.61
CA ALA A 157 -7.98 -25.86 6.70
C ALA A 157 -6.89 -26.67 7.45
N ARG A 158 -5.62 -26.48 7.09
CA ARG A 158 -4.48 -27.14 7.78
C ARG A 158 -4.33 -26.74 9.24
N ALA A 159 -4.70 -25.52 9.62
CA ALA A 159 -4.65 -25.08 11.01
C ALA A 159 -5.80 -25.62 11.88
N ALA A 160 -6.84 -26.18 11.24
CA ALA A 160 -8.00 -26.77 11.91
C ALA A 160 -7.88 -28.30 12.10
N GLU A 161 -6.86 -28.92 11.49
CA GLU A 161 -6.44 -30.32 11.70
C GLU A 161 -5.49 -30.44 12.90
#